data_AF-A0A7I8DKZ7-F1
#
_entry.id   AF-A0A7I8DKZ7-F1
#
_cell.length_a   1.000
_cell.length_b   1.000
_cell.length_c   1.000
_cell.angle_alpha   90.00
_cell.angle_beta   90.00
_cell.angle_gamma   90.00
#
_symmetry.space_group_name_H-M   'P 1'
#
loop_
_entity.id
_entity.type
_entity.pdbx_description
1 polymer ?
#
loop_
_entity_poly.entity_id
_entity_poly.type
_entity_poly.pdbx_seq_one_letter_code
_entity_poly.pdbx_strand_id
1 'polypeptide(L)'
;MGYDLVQEGLFGPALGPLCRCVELAPEAPAANYEFAYVLMKEFYHEEALQFFAKAFELEQAPSIAFYMAQLLMFLGRLQEAEAVVHKFAELVNEASGEGRLQLVYLSQMLQRLQTYGADTIRDWHFVQYGNILLRLFEEDHPNEPNDSEGRYTFVNFDYQQVANVLVGLQTLIEQISVFPKYQYVAAAGAGSEPLAHALAALLRLPVRSFAEMVKSGKNGIVIASFNDEVVEIAADVWERKELLFCSFAFSWTVEINIVPDAIGYLAQSARLPWQERAEFDANGQPFRAESDPRSAEQIAGEILRLVPTVDQVWLHRLKQYCQKRTEHLMIGERMEVPRKKFFVHTALGGTRY
;
A
#
# COMPACT_ATOMS: atom_id res chain seq x y z
N MET A 1 18.58 -14.38 18.45
CA MET A 1 17.50 -13.69 19.19
C MET A 1 17.05 -12.41 18.47
N GLY A 2 17.87 -11.36 18.36
CA GLY A 2 17.47 -10.14 17.63
C GLY A 2 17.07 -10.39 16.17
N TYR A 3 17.90 -11.10 15.42
CA TYR A 3 17.60 -11.50 14.03
C TYR A 3 16.34 -12.38 13.93
N ASP A 4 16.14 -13.31 14.86
CA ASP A 4 14.96 -14.20 14.84
C ASP A 4 13.66 -13.39 15.01
N LEU A 5 13.65 -12.40 15.91
CA LEU A 5 12.52 -11.49 16.09
C LEU A 5 12.22 -10.68 14.81
N VAL A 6 13.26 -10.25 14.09
CA VAL A 6 13.11 -9.58 12.78
C VAL A 6 12.47 -10.50 11.75
N GLN A 7 12.89 -11.77 11.70
CA GLN A 7 12.29 -12.77 10.79
C GLN A 7 10.81 -13.05 11.12
N GLU A 8 10.42 -12.91 12.38
CA GLU A 8 9.03 -13.02 12.84
C GLU A 8 8.23 -11.71 12.66
N GLY A 9 8.84 -10.65 12.15
CA GLY A 9 8.20 -9.33 11.99
C GLY A 9 8.01 -8.57 13.31
N LEU A 10 8.62 -9.03 14.40
CA LEU A 10 8.53 -8.44 15.74
C LEU A 10 9.59 -7.34 15.92
N PHE A 11 9.45 -6.26 15.17
CA PHE A 11 10.43 -5.16 15.12
C PHE A 11 10.58 -4.44 16.46
N GLY A 12 9.49 -3.99 17.10
CA GLY A 12 9.55 -3.36 18.43
C GLY A 12 10.31 -4.20 19.47
N PRO A 13 9.97 -5.48 19.67
CA PRO A 13 10.72 -6.38 20.54
C PRO A 13 12.19 -6.58 20.14
N ALA A 14 12.53 -6.48 18.85
CA ALA A 14 13.90 -6.66 18.35
C ALA A 14 14.84 -5.48 18.69
N LEU A 15 14.30 -4.28 19.00
CA LEU A 15 15.09 -3.08 19.29
C LEU A 15 16.10 -3.29 20.43
N GLY A 16 15.68 -3.85 21.57
CA GLY A 16 16.54 -4.06 22.73
C GLY A 16 17.73 -4.98 22.45
N PRO A 17 17.50 -6.21 21.95
CA PRO A 17 18.58 -7.12 21.60
C PRO A 17 19.54 -6.58 20.52
N LEU A 18 19.03 -5.88 19.50
CA LEU A 18 19.86 -5.32 18.42
C LEU A 18 20.66 -4.09 18.86
N CYS A 19 20.10 -3.25 19.72
CA CYS A 19 20.85 -2.16 20.36
C CYS A 19 22.08 -2.71 21.09
N ARG A 20 21.90 -3.81 21.85
CA ARG A 20 23.01 -4.47 22.53
C ARG A 20 24.06 -5.04 21.57
N CYS A 21 23.67 -5.51 20.39
CA CYS A 21 24.61 -5.95 19.36
C CYS A 21 25.51 -4.79 18.89
N VAL A 22 24.93 -3.61 18.65
CA VAL A 22 25.68 -2.42 18.25
C VAL A 22 26.63 -1.94 19.37
N GLU A 23 26.20 -2.00 20.64
CA GLU A 23 27.06 -1.67 21.78
C GLU A 23 28.27 -2.61 21.91
N LEU A 24 28.09 -3.90 21.63
CA LEU A 24 29.14 -4.91 21.74
C LEU A 24 30.08 -4.92 20.53
N ALA A 25 29.58 -4.55 19.36
CA ALA A 25 30.32 -4.58 18.10
C ALA A 25 30.00 -3.33 17.23
N PRO A 26 30.42 -2.12 17.66
CA PRO A 26 30.06 -0.87 16.99
C PRO A 26 30.62 -0.73 15.57
N GLU A 27 31.72 -1.43 15.27
CA GLU A 27 32.37 -1.43 13.96
C GLU A 27 31.91 -2.59 13.06
N ALA A 28 30.86 -3.33 13.44
CA ALA A 28 30.27 -4.35 12.58
C ALA A 28 29.18 -3.72 11.68
N PRO A 29 29.35 -3.71 10.33
CA PRO A 29 28.35 -3.15 9.42
C PRO A 29 26.98 -3.80 9.59
N ALA A 30 26.94 -5.14 9.69
CA ALA A 30 25.71 -5.90 9.84
C ALA A 30 24.94 -5.55 11.13
N ALA A 31 25.64 -5.31 12.25
CA ALA A 31 24.96 -4.93 13.51
C ALA A 31 24.29 -3.56 13.39
N ASN A 32 24.99 -2.59 12.79
CA ASN A 32 24.45 -1.26 12.54
C ASN A 32 23.28 -1.32 11.54
N TYR A 33 23.41 -2.08 10.45
CA TYR A 33 22.36 -2.26 9.45
C TYR A 33 21.07 -2.86 10.04
N GLU A 34 21.17 -3.97 10.78
CA GLU A 34 20.00 -4.65 11.35
C GLU A 34 19.29 -3.76 12.38
N PHE A 35 20.05 -3.04 13.22
CA PHE A 35 19.46 -2.10 14.17
C PHE A 35 18.79 -0.92 13.46
N ALA A 36 19.44 -0.35 12.44
CA ALA A 36 18.86 0.71 11.61
C ALA A 36 17.57 0.27 10.91
N TYR A 37 17.54 -0.96 10.39
CA TYR A 37 16.37 -1.54 9.74
C TYR A 37 15.19 -1.60 10.71
N VAL A 38 15.41 -2.10 11.93
CA VAL A 38 14.35 -2.17 12.94
C VAL A 38 13.89 -0.78 13.39
N LEU A 39 14.81 0.17 13.59
CA LEU A 39 14.46 1.56 13.88
C LEU A 39 13.57 2.17 12.79
N MET A 40 13.91 1.95 11.51
CA MET A 40 13.11 2.40 10.38
C MET A 40 11.73 1.73 10.38
N LYS A 41 11.65 0.43 10.66
CA LYS A 41 10.37 -0.29 10.76
C LYS A 41 9.47 0.24 11.86
N GLU A 42 10.05 0.80 12.92
CA GLU A 42 9.35 1.45 14.04
C GLU A 42 9.25 2.97 13.90
N PHE A 43 9.51 3.51 12.70
CA PHE A 43 9.37 4.93 12.34
C PHE A 43 10.35 5.90 13.03
N TYR A 44 11.43 5.39 13.62
CA TYR A 44 12.56 6.20 14.12
C TYR A 44 13.51 6.57 12.98
N HIS A 45 13.03 7.42 12.06
CA HIS A 45 13.70 7.68 10.78
C HIS A 45 15.06 8.39 10.93
N GLU A 46 15.17 9.39 11.80
CA GLU A 46 16.42 10.08 12.10
C GLU A 46 17.49 9.12 12.64
N GLU A 47 17.15 8.33 13.65
CA GLU A 47 18.06 7.39 14.30
C GLU A 47 18.45 6.27 13.33
N ALA A 48 17.49 5.73 12.57
CA ALA A 48 17.77 4.74 11.54
C ALA A 48 18.79 5.26 10.53
N LEU A 49 18.64 6.51 10.07
CA LEU A 49 19.57 7.10 9.12
C LEU A 49 21.00 7.19 9.67
N GLN A 50 21.16 7.51 10.96
CA GLN A 50 22.49 7.55 11.60
C GLN A 50 23.18 6.18 11.58
N PHE A 51 22.48 5.12 11.95
CA PHE A 51 23.03 3.77 11.97
C PHE A 51 23.25 3.21 10.55
N PHE A 52 22.38 3.52 9.59
CA PHE A 52 22.64 3.17 8.20
C PHE A 52 23.86 3.92 7.64
N ALA A 53 24.04 5.22 7.96
CA ALA A 53 25.21 5.97 7.53
C ALA A 53 26.51 5.36 8.10
N LYS A 54 26.52 4.99 9.40
CA LYS A 54 27.65 4.28 10.00
C LYS A 54 27.90 2.93 9.34
N ALA A 55 26.86 2.16 9.03
CA ALA A 55 27.00 0.90 8.30
C ALA A 55 27.61 1.13 6.90
N PHE A 56 27.19 2.20 6.20
CA PHE A 56 27.68 2.55 4.87
C PHE A 56 29.14 3.01 4.85
N GLU A 57 29.59 3.72 5.90
CA GLU A 57 30.99 4.10 6.09
C GLU A 57 31.90 2.87 6.20
N LEU A 58 31.41 1.82 6.85
CA LEU A 58 32.14 0.57 7.05
C LEU A 58 32.08 -0.33 5.82
N GLU A 59 30.93 -0.37 5.14
CA GLU A 59 30.69 -1.20 3.97
C GLU A 59 29.71 -0.50 3.00
N GLN A 60 30.17 -0.14 1.80
CA GLN A 60 29.34 0.55 0.80
C GLN A 60 28.42 -0.41 0.04
N ALA A 61 27.49 -1.07 0.73
CA ALA A 61 26.55 -2.00 0.12
C ALA A 61 25.37 -1.26 -0.55
N PRO A 62 24.89 -1.71 -1.74
CA PRO A 62 23.71 -1.14 -2.39
C PRO A 62 22.46 -1.15 -1.51
N SER A 63 22.24 -2.22 -0.72
CA SER A 63 21.07 -2.33 0.18
C SER A 63 21.05 -1.22 1.24
N ILE A 64 22.22 -0.84 1.77
CA ILE A 64 22.34 0.25 2.76
C ILE A 64 22.01 1.59 2.09
N ALA A 65 22.62 1.88 0.94
CA ALA A 65 22.37 3.12 0.20
C ALA A 65 20.91 3.26 -0.23
N PHE A 66 20.24 2.15 -0.55
CA PHE A 66 18.81 2.13 -0.86
C PHE A 66 17.97 2.67 0.31
N TYR A 67 18.14 2.13 1.52
CA TYR A 67 17.38 2.60 2.69
C TYR A 67 17.77 4.01 3.12
N MET A 68 19.05 4.39 3.01
CA MET A 68 19.47 5.77 3.26
C MET A 68 18.74 6.75 2.35
N ALA A 69 18.66 6.47 1.03
CA ALA A 69 17.94 7.33 0.09
C ALA A 69 16.46 7.46 0.46
N GLN A 70 15.80 6.35 0.84
CA GLN A 70 14.40 6.39 1.28
C GLN A 70 14.19 7.24 2.53
N LEU A 71 15.02 7.04 3.55
CA LEU A 71 14.94 7.81 4.80
C LEU A 71 15.20 9.30 4.54
N LEU A 72 16.21 9.65 3.76
CA LEU A 72 16.48 11.05 3.41
C LEU A 72 15.28 11.71 2.70
N MET A 73 14.57 10.98 1.83
CA MET A 73 13.33 11.45 1.24
C MET A 73 12.21 11.62 2.27
N PHE A 74 12.00 10.65 3.17
CA PHE A 74 11.01 10.75 4.26
C PHE A 74 11.27 11.96 5.17
N LEU A 75 12.54 12.28 5.41
CA LEU A 75 12.97 13.42 6.21
C LEU A 75 13.01 14.76 5.45
N GLY A 76 12.61 14.76 4.16
CA GLY A 76 12.62 15.96 3.32
C GLY A 76 14.03 16.48 2.94
N ARG A 77 15.09 15.70 3.17
CA ARG A 77 16.49 16.06 2.88
C ARG A 77 16.85 15.77 1.42
N LEU A 78 16.20 16.48 0.51
CA LEU A 78 16.20 16.15 -0.93
C LEU A 78 17.58 16.19 -1.59
N GLN A 79 18.43 17.16 -1.24
CA GLN A 79 19.77 17.25 -1.83
C GLN A 79 20.66 16.08 -1.41
N GLU A 80 20.57 15.67 -0.15
CA GLU A 80 21.27 14.49 0.36
C GLU A 80 20.71 13.22 -0.29
N ALA A 81 19.39 13.11 -0.42
CA ALA A 81 18.75 11.98 -1.09
C ALA A 81 19.23 11.84 -2.54
N GLU A 82 19.28 12.94 -3.30
CA GLU A 82 19.77 12.96 -4.68
C GLU A 82 21.22 12.46 -4.78
N ALA A 83 22.10 12.91 -3.88
CA ALA A 83 23.48 12.44 -3.82
C ALA A 83 23.58 10.94 -3.54
N VAL A 84 22.78 10.41 -2.60
CA VAL A 84 22.75 8.98 -2.29
C VAL A 84 22.15 8.15 -3.44
N VAL A 85 21.13 8.65 -4.16
CA VAL A 85 20.59 8.00 -5.36
C VAL A 85 21.64 7.93 -6.46
N HIS A 86 22.42 9.00 -6.67
CA HIS A 86 23.53 8.98 -7.61
C HIS A 86 24.57 7.92 -7.21
N LYS A 87 24.93 7.87 -5.92
CA LYS A 87 25.87 6.87 -5.41
C LYS A 87 25.34 5.44 -5.56
N PHE A 88 24.06 5.22 -5.29
CA PHE A 88 23.41 3.93 -5.49
C PHE A 88 23.46 3.49 -6.96
N ALA A 89 23.28 4.43 -7.91
CA ALA A 89 23.42 4.13 -9.33
C ALA A 89 24.84 3.68 -9.71
N GLU A 90 25.89 4.26 -9.14
CA GLU A 90 27.27 3.80 -9.32
C GLU A 90 27.43 2.35 -8.83
N LEU A 91 26.98 2.06 -7.60
CA LEU A 91 27.11 0.73 -6.99
C LEU A 91 26.36 -0.36 -7.77
N VAL A 92 25.17 -0.05 -8.30
CA VAL A 92 24.37 -0.97 -9.12
C VAL A 92 25.00 -1.24 -10.49
N ASN A 93 25.64 -0.24 -11.09
CA ASN A 93 26.31 -0.41 -12.38
C ASN A 93 27.55 -1.33 -12.27
N GLU A 94 28.20 -1.36 -11.12
CA GLU A 94 29.35 -2.23 -10.85
C GLU A 94 28.94 -3.69 -10.53
N ALA A 95 27.72 -3.90 -10.01
CA ALA A 95 27.22 -5.20 -9.56
C ALA A 95 26.21 -5.82 -10.54
N SER A 96 26.66 -6.69 -11.46
CA SER A 96 25.91 -7.73 -12.23
C SER A 96 24.49 -7.45 -12.82
N GLY A 97 23.92 -6.25 -12.70
CA GLY A 97 22.52 -5.91 -12.99
C GLY A 97 21.55 -6.01 -11.79
N GLU A 98 22.01 -6.38 -10.59
CA GLU A 98 21.19 -6.40 -9.37
C GLU A 98 20.97 -4.98 -8.84
N GLY A 99 19.70 -4.59 -8.58
CA GLY A 99 19.38 -3.26 -8.03
C GLY A 99 18.81 -2.26 -9.04
N ARG A 100 18.73 -2.59 -10.34
CA ARG A 100 18.20 -1.68 -11.38
C ARG A 100 16.75 -1.25 -11.12
N LEU A 101 15.89 -2.17 -10.68
CA LEU A 101 14.49 -1.86 -10.36
C LEU A 101 14.39 -0.93 -9.15
N GLN A 102 15.24 -1.13 -8.15
CA GLN A 102 15.35 -0.25 -6.99
C GLN A 102 15.82 1.15 -7.39
N LEU A 103 16.73 1.27 -8.36
CA LEU A 103 17.18 2.58 -8.86
C LEU A 103 16.02 3.31 -9.55
N VAL A 104 15.27 2.61 -10.41
CA VAL A 104 14.08 3.18 -11.06
C VAL A 104 13.07 3.63 -10.01
N TYR A 105 12.80 2.79 -9.00
CA TYR A 105 11.93 3.14 -7.88
C TYR A 105 12.38 4.40 -7.15
N LEU A 106 13.63 4.47 -6.70
CA LEU A 106 14.16 5.63 -5.97
C LEU A 106 14.13 6.91 -6.82
N SER A 107 14.49 6.80 -8.10
CA SER A 107 14.51 7.93 -9.03
C SER A 107 13.10 8.49 -9.23
N GLN A 108 12.11 7.61 -9.42
CA GLN A 108 10.71 8.02 -9.59
C GLN A 108 10.11 8.56 -8.29
N MET A 109 10.45 7.97 -7.14
CA MET A 109 10.01 8.47 -5.84
C MET A 109 10.55 9.88 -5.60
N LEU A 110 11.84 10.11 -5.84
CA LEU A 110 12.47 11.42 -5.72
C LEU A 110 11.83 12.44 -6.66
N GLN A 111 11.61 12.07 -7.93
CA GLN A 111 10.95 12.93 -8.91
C GLN A 111 9.54 13.33 -8.48
N ARG A 112 8.73 12.37 -8.01
CA ARG A 112 7.38 12.66 -7.51
C ARG A 112 7.42 13.55 -6.28
N LEU A 113 8.32 13.29 -5.34
CA LEU A 113 8.47 14.10 -4.14
C LEU A 113 8.86 15.55 -4.47
N GLN A 114 9.81 15.75 -5.38
CA GLN A 114 10.22 17.09 -5.85
C GLN A 114 9.09 17.82 -6.59
N THR A 115 8.25 17.09 -7.32
CA THR A 115 7.19 17.68 -8.16
C THR A 115 5.94 18.02 -7.36
N TYR A 116 5.55 17.16 -6.41
CA TYR A 116 4.24 17.26 -5.75
C TYR A 116 4.31 17.53 -4.25
N GLY A 117 5.47 17.30 -3.60
CA GLY A 117 5.56 17.24 -2.14
C GLY A 117 4.79 16.05 -1.55
N ALA A 118 4.80 15.93 -0.22
CA ALA A 118 3.96 14.99 0.49
C ALA A 118 3.67 15.45 1.91
N ASP A 119 2.38 15.65 2.22
CA ASP A 119 1.91 16.04 3.55
C ASP A 119 1.06 14.95 4.19
N THR A 120 0.28 14.22 3.39
CA THR A 120 -0.64 13.18 3.87
C THR A 120 -0.17 11.78 3.53
N ILE A 121 -0.72 10.75 4.18
CA ILE A 121 -0.44 9.35 3.80
C ILE A 121 -0.86 9.03 2.36
N ARG A 122 -1.87 9.74 1.82
CA ARG A 122 -2.24 9.65 0.40
C ARG A 122 -1.15 10.20 -0.50
N ASP A 123 -0.53 11.32 -0.13
CA ASP A 123 0.59 11.88 -0.89
C ASP A 123 1.79 10.94 -0.83
N TRP A 124 2.14 10.43 0.35
CA TRP A 124 3.25 9.48 0.50
C TRP A 124 3.03 8.18 -0.26
N HIS A 125 1.80 7.64 -0.26
CA HIS A 125 1.47 6.47 -1.07
C HIS A 125 1.69 6.73 -2.57
N PHE A 126 1.27 7.90 -3.05
CA PHE A 126 1.51 8.32 -4.43
C PHE A 126 2.99 8.60 -4.72
N VAL A 127 3.71 9.29 -3.83
CA VAL A 127 5.14 9.59 -4.00
C VAL A 127 5.96 8.30 -4.05
N GLN A 128 5.70 7.36 -3.16
CA GLN A 128 6.43 6.10 -3.13
C GLN A 128 6.14 5.25 -4.36
N TYR A 129 4.87 5.02 -4.69
CA TYR A 129 4.50 3.96 -5.63
C TYR A 129 3.97 4.48 -6.97
N GLY A 130 3.53 5.74 -7.03
CA GLY A 130 2.74 6.26 -8.15
C GLY A 130 1.35 5.62 -8.24
N ASN A 131 0.87 5.06 -7.12
CA ASN A 131 -0.39 4.35 -6.99
C ASN A 131 -1.43 5.21 -6.26
N ILE A 132 -2.66 4.72 -6.17
CA ILE A 132 -3.81 5.48 -5.68
C ILE A 132 -4.25 4.96 -4.32
N LEU A 133 -4.28 5.84 -3.32
CA LEU A 133 -5.02 5.63 -2.07
C LEU A 133 -6.30 6.46 -2.13
N LEU A 134 -7.44 5.78 -2.25
CA LEU A 134 -8.72 6.39 -2.54
C LEU A 134 -9.24 7.18 -1.34
N ARG A 135 -9.18 6.63 -0.13
CA ARG A 135 -9.88 7.20 1.03
C ARG A 135 -9.06 7.12 2.31
N LEU A 136 -9.18 8.16 3.14
CA LEU A 136 -8.49 8.30 4.42
C LEU A 136 -9.49 8.24 5.58
N PHE A 137 -9.00 7.92 6.78
CA PHE A 137 -9.79 7.91 8.01
C PHE A 137 -10.55 9.24 8.23
N GLU A 138 -9.87 10.38 8.09
CA GLU A 138 -10.45 11.70 8.35
C GLU A 138 -11.55 12.09 7.34
N GLU A 139 -11.64 11.38 6.21
CA GLU A 139 -12.72 11.60 5.23
C GLU A 139 -14.00 10.88 5.61
N ASP A 140 -13.93 9.86 6.48
CA ASP A 140 -15.07 9.23 7.15
C ASP A 140 -15.36 9.90 8.50
N HIS A 141 -14.31 10.29 9.22
CA HIS A 141 -14.35 10.79 10.59
C HIS A 141 -13.67 12.17 10.73
N PRO A 142 -14.20 13.25 10.11
CA PRO A 142 -13.50 14.54 10.00
C PRO A 142 -13.29 15.28 11.32
N ASN A 143 -13.94 14.84 12.40
CA ASN A 143 -13.86 15.47 13.72
C ASN A 143 -13.24 14.56 14.78
N GLU A 144 -12.74 13.37 14.41
CA GLU A 144 -12.13 12.43 15.33
C GLU A 144 -10.61 12.49 15.20
N PRO A 145 -9.86 12.52 16.32
CA PRO A 145 -8.41 12.43 16.26
C PRO A 145 -7.97 11.07 15.71
N ASN A 146 -6.91 11.06 14.91
CA ASN A 146 -6.33 9.84 14.35
C ASN A 146 -4.81 9.82 14.56
N ASP A 147 -4.35 9.06 15.55
CA ASP A 147 -2.92 8.87 15.82
C ASP A 147 -2.24 7.91 14.81
N SER A 148 -2.96 7.54 13.76
CA SER A 148 -2.51 6.65 12.69
C SER A 148 -2.38 7.38 11.35
N GLU A 149 -2.40 8.72 11.31
CA GLU A 149 -2.15 9.54 10.11
C GLU A 149 -2.97 9.09 8.88
N GLY A 150 -4.30 9.09 9.01
CA GLY A 150 -5.23 8.72 7.93
C GLY A 150 -5.49 7.24 7.72
N ARG A 151 -4.98 6.38 8.63
CA ARG A 151 -5.15 4.92 8.58
C ARG A 151 -6.08 4.43 9.69
N TYR A 152 -6.66 3.26 9.47
CA TYR A 152 -7.39 2.54 10.51
C TYR A 152 -6.45 1.59 11.28
N THR A 153 -6.71 1.44 12.59
CA THR A 153 -6.12 0.35 13.36
C THR A 153 -7.00 -0.90 13.20
N PHE A 154 -8.23 -0.86 13.73
CA PHE A 154 -9.23 -1.91 13.58
C PHE A 154 -10.50 -1.30 13.00
N VAL A 155 -11.08 -1.93 11.99
CA VAL A 155 -12.32 -1.43 11.36
C VAL A 155 -13.22 -2.56 10.88
N ASN A 156 -14.49 -2.45 11.24
CA ASN A 156 -15.58 -3.15 10.57
C ASN A 156 -16.23 -2.13 9.63
N PHE A 157 -16.00 -2.29 8.32
CA PHE A 157 -16.55 -1.38 7.34
C PHE A 157 -18.05 -1.55 7.21
N ASP A 158 -18.75 -0.46 6.91
CA ASP A 158 -20.17 -0.49 6.53
C ASP A 158 -20.36 -0.47 4.99
N TYR A 159 -21.60 -0.65 4.55
CA TYR A 159 -21.92 -0.63 3.12
C TYR A 159 -21.70 0.73 2.45
N GLN A 160 -21.79 1.83 3.20
CA GLN A 160 -21.58 3.19 2.67
C GLN A 160 -20.10 3.41 2.35
N GLN A 161 -19.20 2.99 3.24
CA GLN A 161 -17.76 3.01 3.04
C GLN A 161 -17.36 2.14 1.83
N VAL A 162 -18.01 0.99 1.66
CA VAL A 162 -17.83 0.15 0.46
C VAL A 162 -18.25 0.89 -0.80
N ALA A 163 -19.45 1.50 -0.81
CA ALA A 163 -19.93 2.27 -1.94
C ALA A 163 -19.02 3.46 -2.28
N ASN A 164 -18.51 4.19 -1.27
CA ASN A 164 -17.59 5.31 -1.46
C ASN A 164 -16.34 4.87 -2.24
N VAL A 165 -15.70 3.77 -1.84
CA VAL A 165 -14.50 3.25 -2.52
C VAL A 165 -14.80 2.82 -3.95
N LEU A 166 -15.87 2.07 -4.18
CA LEU A 166 -16.19 1.56 -5.52
C LEU A 166 -16.57 2.68 -6.49
N VAL A 167 -17.32 3.70 -6.03
CA VAL A 167 -17.66 4.87 -6.85
C VAL A 167 -16.43 5.75 -7.09
N GLY A 168 -15.54 5.88 -6.10
CA GLY A 168 -14.25 6.53 -6.28
C GLY A 168 -13.42 5.85 -7.36
N LEU A 169 -13.28 4.53 -7.29
CA LEU A 169 -12.57 3.73 -8.29
C LEU A 169 -13.20 3.85 -9.68
N GLN A 170 -14.53 3.71 -9.79
CA GLN A 170 -15.27 3.92 -11.04
C GLN A 170 -14.96 5.29 -11.64
N THR A 171 -15.08 6.35 -10.82
CA THR A 171 -14.85 7.74 -11.25
C THR A 171 -13.46 7.91 -11.83
N LEU A 172 -12.43 7.34 -11.20
CA LEU A 172 -11.07 7.44 -11.69
C LEU A 172 -10.87 6.66 -13.00
N ILE A 173 -11.37 5.43 -13.07
CA ILE A 173 -11.27 4.58 -14.27
C ILE A 173 -11.94 5.25 -15.48
N GLU A 174 -13.10 5.86 -15.30
CA GLU A 174 -13.85 6.46 -16.41
C GLU A 174 -13.34 7.85 -16.82
N GLN A 175 -12.72 8.60 -15.90
CA GLN A 175 -12.48 10.04 -16.10
C GLN A 175 -11.00 10.45 -16.07
N ILE A 176 -10.08 9.53 -15.77
CA ILE A 176 -8.63 9.77 -15.83
C ILE A 176 -8.06 9.00 -17.02
N SER A 177 -7.36 9.70 -17.91
CA SER A 177 -6.91 9.15 -19.20
C SER A 177 -5.84 8.07 -19.13
N VAL A 178 -5.25 7.82 -17.95
CA VAL A 178 -4.23 6.77 -17.77
C VAL A 178 -4.83 5.36 -17.83
N PHE A 179 -6.11 5.21 -17.47
CA PHE A 179 -6.74 3.90 -17.41
C PHE A 179 -7.11 3.41 -18.81
N PRO A 180 -6.67 2.21 -19.23
CA PRO A 180 -7.14 1.62 -20.46
C PRO A 180 -8.60 1.17 -20.33
N LYS A 181 -9.22 0.82 -21.46
CA LYS A 181 -10.52 0.15 -21.45
C LYS A 181 -10.36 -1.28 -20.93
N TYR A 182 -11.06 -1.59 -19.84
CA TYR A 182 -11.15 -2.92 -19.27
C TYR A 182 -12.30 -3.73 -19.89
N GLN A 183 -12.17 -5.06 -19.90
CA GLN A 183 -13.13 -5.98 -20.52
C GLN A 183 -13.91 -6.83 -19.53
N TYR A 184 -13.46 -6.90 -18.27
CA TYR A 184 -14.09 -7.69 -17.22
C TYR A 184 -13.58 -7.25 -15.84
N VAL A 185 -14.29 -7.69 -14.80
CA VAL A 185 -13.86 -7.62 -13.40
C VAL A 185 -13.79 -9.04 -12.83
N ALA A 186 -12.80 -9.31 -12.00
CA ALA A 186 -12.66 -10.57 -11.27
C ALA A 186 -12.43 -10.30 -9.78
N ALA A 187 -13.00 -11.16 -8.93
CA ALA A 187 -12.66 -11.20 -7.52
C ALA A 187 -11.34 -11.95 -7.33
N ALA A 188 -10.53 -11.53 -6.36
CA ALA A 188 -9.36 -12.27 -5.93
C ALA A 188 -9.74 -13.52 -5.12
N GLY A 189 -10.86 -13.47 -4.40
CA GLY A 189 -11.36 -14.55 -3.57
C GLY A 189 -12.80 -14.31 -3.10
N ALA A 190 -13.30 -15.17 -2.21
CA ALA A 190 -14.69 -15.14 -1.74
C ALA A 190 -15.06 -13.85 -0.99
N GLY A 191 -14.11 -13.24 -0.28
CA GLY A 191 -14.32 -11.99 0.44
C GLY A 191 -14.57 -10.81 -0.50
N SER A 192 -13.96 -10.84 -1.69
CA SER A 192 -14.07 -9.79 -2.71
C SER A 192 -15.10 -10.07 -3.81
N GLU A 193 -15.80 -11.20 -3.79
CA GLU A 193 -16.87 -11.49 -4.77
C GLU A 193 -17.94 -10.38 -4.83
N PRO A 194 -18.55 -9.93 -3.71
CA PRO A 194 -19.54 -8.84 -3.77
C PRO A 194 -18.96 -7.53 -4.33
N LEU A 195 -17.67 -7.26 -4.09
CA LEU A 195 -16.98 -6.08 -4.61
C LEU A 195 -16.83 -6.16 -6.13
N ALA A 196 -16.43 -7.32 -6.64
CA ALA A 196 -16.30 -7.55 -8.07
C ALA A 196 -17.65 -7.42 -8.80
N HIS A 197 -18.73 -7.98 -8.24
CA HIS A 197 -20.07 -7.84 -8.80
C HIS A 197 -20.57 -6.40 -8.80
N ALA A 198 -20.39 -5.66 -7.70
CA ALA A 198 -20.79 -4.26 -7.62
C ALA A 198 -19.99 -3.38 -8.59
N LEU A 199 -18.66 -3.53 -8.63
CA LEU A 199 -17.80 -2.77 -9.53
C LEU A 199 -18.07 -3.09 -11.01
N ALA A 200 -18.30 -4.36 -11.34
CA ALA A 200 -18.69 -4.80 -12.68
C ALA A 200 -20.01 -4.15 -13.12
N ALA A 201 -21.00 -4.07 -12.24
CA ALA A 201 -22.26 -3.40 -12.52
C ALA A 201 -22.08 -1.90 -12.76
N LEU A 202 -21.27 -1.21 -11.94
CA LEU A 202 -20.95 0.22 -12.11
C LEU A 202 -20.31 0.50 -13.46
N LEU A 203 -19.31 -0.31 -13.84
CA LEU A 203 -18.55 -0.16 -15.09
C LEU A 203 -19.23 -0.80 -16.32
N ARG A 204 -20.37 -1.48 -16.12
CA ARG A 204 -21.09 -2.26 -17.16
C ARG A 204 -20.20 -3.31 -17.83
N LEU A 205 -19.42 -4.01 -17.02
CA LEU A 205 -18.51 -5.09 -17.43
C LEU A 205 -19.04 -6.45 -16.96
N PRO A 206 -18.69 -7.55 -17.64
CA PRO A 206 -18.96 -8.89 -17.13
C PRO A 206 -18.02 -9.23 -15.96
N VAL A 207 -18.52 -10.01 -15.01
CA VAL A 207 -17.70 -10.69 -14.01
C VAL A 207 -17.10 -11.95 -14.64
N ARG A 208 -15.82 -12.23 -14.35
CA ARG A 208 -15.11 -13.45 -14.76
C ARG A 208 -14.45 -14.09 -13.54
N SER A 209 -14.23 -15.40 -13.61
CA SER A 209 -13.40 -16.06 -12.59
C SER A 209 -11.95 -15.60 -12.71
N PHE A 210 -11.23 -15.61 -11.58
CA PHE A 210 -9.80 -15.32 -11.56
C PHE A 210 -9.00 -16.22 -12.52
N ALA A 211 -9.34 -17.51 -12.59
CA ALA A 211 -8.67 -18.46 -13.47
C ALA A 211 -8.87 -18.16 -14.97
N GLU A 212 -10.05 -17.66 -15.39
CA GLU A 212 -10.29 -17.23 -16.77
C GLU A 212 -9.51 -15.95 -17.09
N MET A 213 -9.44 -15.03 -16.14
CA MET A 213 -8.70 -13.77 -16.25
C MET A 213 -7.23 -14.01 -16.54
N VAL A 214 -6.57 -14.87 -15.74
CA VAL A 214 -5.13 -15.19 -15.89
C VAL A 214 -4.80 -15.66 -17.31
N LYS A 215 -5.71 -16.43 -17.93
CA LYS A 215 -5.58 -17.00 -19.27
C LYS A 215 -5.95 -16.03 -20.42
N SER A 216 -6.65 -14.93 -20.13
CA SER A 216 -7.26 -14.11 -21.19
C SER A 216 -6.27 -13.24 -21.96
N GLY A 217 -5.20 -12.78 -21.31
CA GLY A 217 -4.26 -11.77 -21.85
C GLY A 217 -4.91 -10.42 -22.18
N LYS A 218 -6.14 -10.18 -21.69
CA LYS A 218 -6.95 -8.99 -21.97
C LYS A 218 -6.95 -8.07 -20.77
N ASN A 219 -7.12 -6.77 -21.02
CA ASN A 219 -7.24 -5.79 -19.95
C ASN A 219 -8.40 -6.12 -19.01
N GLY A 220 -8.10 -6.25 -17.72
CA GLY A 220 -9.04 -6.66 -16.69
C GLY A 220 -8.82 -5.92 -15.37
N ILE A 221 -9.84 -5.94 -14.51
CA ILE A 221 -9.73 -5.44 -13.14
C ILE A 221 -9.80 -6.64 -12.21
N VAL A 222 -8.87 -6.74 -11.26
CA VAL A 222 -8.89 -7.72 -10.17
C VAL A 222 -9.02 -6.95 -8.88
N ILE A 223 -9.99 -7.30 -8.04
CA ILE A 223 -10.18 -6.66 -6.73
C ILE A 223 -10.04 -7.70 -5.63
N ALA A 224 -9.17 -7.41 -4.66
CA ALA A 224 -9.05 -8.12 -3.39
C ALA A 224 -9.81 -7.38 -2.29
N SER A 225 -10.21 -8.10 -1.25
CA SER A 225 -10.85 -7.53 -0.07
C SER A 225 -9.82 -7.00 0.92
N PHE A 226 -8.86 -7.85 1.29
CA PHE A 226 -7.78 -7.55 2.22
C PHE A 226 -6.53 -8.40 1.91
N ASN A 227 -5.58 -8.41 2.84
CA ASN A 227 -4.23 -8.95 2.69
C ASN A 227 -4.15 -10.44 2.36
N ASP A 228 -5.02 -11.25 2.94
CA ASP A 228 -5.09 -12.69 2.73
C ASP A 228 -5.29 -13.01 1.24
N GLU A 229 -6.29 -12.41 0.61
CA GLU A 229 -6.53 -12.57 -0.82
C GLU A 229 -5.38 -11.98 -1.67
N VAL A 230 -4.81 -10.84 -1.25
CA VAL A 230 -3.67 -10.22 -1.96
C VAL A 230 -2.47 -11.17 -2.03
N VAL A 231 -2.14 -11.83 -0.92
CA VAL A 231 -1.02 -12.78 -0.84
C VAL A 231 -1.27 -14.01 -1.70
N GLU A 232 -2.49 -14.54 -1.68
CA GLU A 232 -2.87 -15.73 -2.45
C GLU A 232 -2.66 -15.56 -3.96
N ILE A 233 -2.98 -14.38 -4.50
CA ILE A 233 -2.92 -14.14 -5.94
C ILE A 233 -1.65 -13.41 -6.41
N ALA A 234 -0.73 -13.07 -5.50
CA ALA A 234 0.37 -12.13 -5.78
C ALA A 234 1.22 -12.53 -6.99
N ALA A 235 1.60 -13.81 -7.10
CA ALA A 235 2.43 -14.33 -8.17
C ALA A 235 1.76 -14.26 -9.55
N ASP A 236 0.42 -14.34 -9.59
CA ASP A 236 -0.36 -14.31 -10.83
C ASP A 236 -0.53 -12.89 -11.39
N VAL A 237 -0.41 -11.86 -10.55
CA VAL A 237 -0.70 -10.46 -10.92
C VAL A 237 0.52 -9.52 -10.94
N TRP A 238 1.63 -9.87 -10.28
CA TRP A 238 2.71 -8.91 -9.99
C TRP A 238 3.40 -8.24 -11.20
N GLU A 239 3.37 -8.87 -12.38
CA GLU A 239 4.04 -8.43 -13.61
C GLU A 239 3.02 -8.12 -14.73
N ARG A 240 1.72 -8.28 -14.43
CA ARG A 240 0.64 -8.20 -15.42
C ARG A 240 0.20 -6.75 -15.62
N LYS A 241 0.74 -6.10 -16.66
CA LYS A 241 0.42 -4.70 -17.00
C LYS A 241 -0.97 -4.53 -17.61
N GLU A 242 -1.56 -5.59 -18.16
CA GLU A 242 -2.93 -5.55 -18.64
C GLU A 242 -3.96 -5.50 -17.50
N LEU A 243 -3.57 -5.89 -16.28
CA LEU A 243 -4.45 -5.90 -15.13
C LEU A 243 -4.35 -4.59 -14.35
N LEU A 244 -5.49 -4.09 -13.91
CA LEU A 244 -5.59 -3.19 -12.76
C LEU A 244 -5.81 -4.05 -11.52
N PHE A 245 -4.82 -4.07 -10.63
CA PHE A 245 -4.92 -4.79 -9.37
C PHE A 245 -5.33 -3.82 -8.25
N CYS A 246 -6.52 -4.02 -7.70
CA CYS A 246 -7.07 -3.22 -6.61
C CYS A 246 -7.16 -4.03 -5.32
N SER A 247 -7.06 -3.37 -4.18
CA SER A 247 -7.50 -3.91 -2.89
C SER A 247 -8.46 -2.95 -2.22
N PHE A 248 -9.57 -3.45 -1.68
CA PHE A 248 -10.51 -2.60 -0.96
C PHE A 248 -9.89 -2.03 0.31
N ALA A 249 -9.25 -2.87 1.11
CA ALA A 249 -8.38 -2.44 2.19
C ALA A 249 -7.03 -3.14 2.10
N PHE A 250 -5.99 -2.56 2.70
CA PHE A 250 -4.65 -3.13 2.69
C PHE A 250 -3.94 -2.85 4.01
N SER A 251 -3.23 -3.82 4.55
CA SER A 251 -2.50 -3.61 5.81
C SER A 251 -1.23 -2.84 5.59
N TRP A 252 -1.02 -1.90 6.49
CA TRP A 252 0.20 -1.10 6.56
C TRP A 252 1.18 -1.63 7.63
N THR A 253 0.82 -2.69 8.36
CA THR A 253 1.67 -3.31 9.40
C THR A 253 2.21 -4.67 9.03
N VAL A 254 1.56 -5.38 8.09
CA VAL A 254 2.02 -6.69 7.61
C VAL A 254 3.00 -6.50 6.44
N GLU A 255 4.15 -7.16 6.51
CA GLU A 255 5.07 -7.19 5.37
C GLU A 255 4.50 -8.04 4.24
N ILE A 256 4.18 -7.38 3.13
CA ILE A 256 3.70 -8.03 1.92
C ILE A 256 4.55 -7.55 0.76
N ASN A 257 5.05 -8.52 -0.02
CA ASN A 257 5.93 -8.27 -1.16
C ASN A 257 5.20 -7.86 -2.43
N ILE A 258 3.97 -7.33 -2.31
CA ILE A 258 3.16 -6.82 -3.41
C ILE A 258 2.38 -5.56 -3.00
N VAL A 259 2.28 -4.58 -3.90
CA VAL A 259 1.46 -3.37 -3.71
C VAL A 259 0.39 -3.28 -4.82
N PRO A 260 -0.91 -3.22 -4.48
CA PRO A 260 -1.98 -2.94 -5.43
C PRO A 260 -1.84 -1.56 -6.10
N ASP A 261 -2.34 -1.41 -7.33
CA ASP A 261 -2.33 -0.15 -8.08
C ASP A 261 -3.29 0.89 -7.49
N ALA A 262 -4.39 0.40 -6.90
CA ALA A 262 -5.37 1.20 -6.19
C ALA A 262 -5.78 0.51 -4.88
N ILE A 263 -5.80 1.28 -3.81
CA ILE A 263 -6.18 0.84 -2.47
C ILE A 263 -7.33 1.71 -1.98
N GLY A 264 -8.40 1.11 -1.46
CA GLY A 264 -9.49 1.86 -0.84
C GLY A 264 -9.06 2.52 0.47
N TYR A 265 -8.68 1.69 1.44
CA TYR A 265 -8.22 2.09 2.77
C TYR A 265 -6.94 1.39 3.20
N LEU A 266 -6.21 2.01 4.12
CA LEU A 266 -5.15 1.36 4.87
C LEU A 266 -5.65 1.02 6.28
N ALA A 267 -5.52 -0.23 6.70
CA ALA A 267 -6.01 -0.72 8.00
C ALA A 267 -5.14 -1.83 8.56
N GLN A 268 -4.82 -1.88 9.87
CA GLN A 268 -4.06 -3.02 10.41
C GLN A 268 -4.88 -4.31 10.34
N SER A 269 -6.16 -4.21 10.70
CA SER A 269 -7.15 -5.26 10.57
C SER A 269 -8.48 -4.68 10.09
N ALA A 270 -9.07 -5.35 9.11
CA ALA A 270 -10.32 -4.93 8.47
C ALA A 270 -11.29 -6.09 8.32
N ARG A 271 -12.59 -5.82 8.42
CA ARG A 271 -13.66 -6.73 8.03
C ARG A 271 -14.71 -6.00 7.20
N LEU A 272 -15.19 -6.65 6.15
CA LEU A 272 -16.30 -6.19 5.32
C LEU A 272 -17.66 -6.52 5.94
N PRO A 273 -18.76 -5.81 5.56
CA PRO A 273 -20.09 -5.98 6.15
C PRO A 273 -20.72 -7.38 6.02
N TRP A 274 -20.20 -8.22 5.14
CA TRP A 274 -20.66 -9.60 4.93
C TRP A 274 -19.72 -10.65 5.50
N GLN A 275 -18.55 -10.24 5.99
CA GLN A 275 -17.61 -11.14 6.63
C GLN A 275 -17.96 -11.32 8.11
N GLU A 276 -17.55 -12.46 8.64
CA GLU A 276 -17.59 -12.72 10.06
C GLU A 276 -16.67 -11.74 10.81
N ARG A 277 -17.20 -11.13 11.88
CA ARG A 277 -16.52 -10.03 12.57
C ARG A 277 -16.90 -9.93 14.04
N ALA A 278 -16.04 -9.29 14.83
CA ALA A 278 -16.34 -8.95 16.21
C ALA A 278 -17.10 -7.62 16.25
N GLU A 279 -18.26 -7.60 16.89
CA GLU A 279 -19.06 -6.39 17.13
C GLU A 279 -19.28 -6.21 18.64
N PHE A 280 -19.75 -5.03 19.04
CA PHE A 280 -20.10 -4.74 20.42
C PHE A 280 -21.62 -4.50 20.51
N ASP A 281 -22.26 -5.12 21.49
CA ASP A 281 -23.69 -4.89 21.75
C ASP A 281 -23.91 -3.50 22.40
N ALA A 282 -25.18 -3.15 22.64
CA ALA A 282 -25.54 -1.89 23.29
C ALA A 282 -24.96 -1.70 24.71
N ASN A 283 -24.48 -2.78 25.34
CA ASN A 283 -23.83 -2.76 26.66
C ASN A 283 -22.30 -2.79 26.56
N GLY A 284 -21.74 -2.72 25.34
CA GLY A 284 -20.31 -2.80 25.08
C GLY A 284 -19.73 -4.22 25.23
N GLN A 285 -20.55 -5.26 25.25
CA GLN A 285 -20.07 -6.65 25.27
C GLN A 285 -19.71 -7.13 23.86
N PRO A 286 -18.52 -7.72 23.67
CA PRO A 286 -18.12 -8.23 22.37
C PRO A 286 -18.95 -9.47 22.01
N PHE A 287 -19.49 -9.52 20.80
CA PHE A 287 -20.10 -10.71 20.21
C PHE A 287 -19.56 -10.93 18.80
N ARG A 288 -19.72 -12.14 18.27
CA ARG A 288 -19.30 -12.49 16.91
C ARG A 288 -20.51 -12.43 15.99
N ALA A 289 -20.50 -11.50 15.04
CA ALA A 289 -21.47 -11.45 13.96
C ALA A 289 -21.08 -12.50 12.90
N GLU A 290 -22.03 -13.34 12.53
CA GLU A 290 -21.83 -14.36 11.49
C GLU A 290 -21.67 -13.74 10.09
N SER A 291 -21.04 -14.48 9.19
CA SER A 291 -20.98 -14.09 7.78
C SER A 291 -22.37 -14.02 7.16
N ASP A 292 -22.58 -13.07 6.25
CA ASP A 292 -23.84 -12.92 5.55
C ASP A 292 -24.05 -14.10 4.58
N PRO A 293 -25.17 -14.85 4.69
CA PRO A 293 -25.41 -16.03 3.86
C PRO A 293 -25.95 -15.71 2.47
N ARG A 294 -26.23 -14.43 2.16
CA ARG A 294 -26.73 -14.00 0.85
C ARG A 294 -25.67 -14.22 -0.24
N SER A 295 -26.11 -14.33 -1.49
CA SER A 295 -25.18 -14.44 -2.62
C SER A 295 -24.41 -13.14 -2.84
N ALA A 296 -23.25 -13.24 -3.50
CA ALA A 296 -22.43 -12.08 -3.81
C ALA A 296 -23.19 -11.01 -4.61
N GLU A 297 -24.07 -11.40 -5.53
CA GLU A 297 -24.93 -10.48 -6.29
C GLU A 297 -25.96 -9.76 -5.43
N GLN A 298 -26.52 -10.44 -4.44
CA GLN A 298 -27.49 -9.84 -3.51
C GLN A 298 -26.81 -8.79 -2.62
N ILE A 299 -25.61 -9.11 -2.11
CA ILE A 299 -24.79 -8.18 -1.32
C ILE A 299 -24.34 -7.00 -2.19
N ALA A 300 -23.91 -7.26 -3.43
CA ALA A 300 -23.60 -6.22 -4.41
C ALA A 300 -24.78 -5.28 -4.66
N GLY A 301 -26.01 -5.82 -4.69
CA GLY A 301 -27.24 -5.04 -4.79
C GLY A 301 -27.41 -4.01 -3.66
N GLU A 302 -27.03 -4.34 -2.42
CA GLU A 302 -27.07 -3.38 -1.31
C GLU A 302 -26.04 -2.27 -1.48
N ILE A 303 -24.82 -2.60 -1.93
CA ILE A 303 -23.79 -1.59 -2.24
C ILE A 303 -24.30 -0.62 -3.31
N LEU A 304 -24.88 -1.15 -4.39
CA LEU A 304 -25.37 -0.35 -5.52
C LEU A 304 -26.51 0.61 -5.14
N ARG A 305 -27.31 0.29 -4.12
CA ARG A 305 -28.36 1.18 -3.61
C ARG A 305 -27.81 2.45 -2.95
N LEU A 306 -26.57 2.39 -2.44
CA LEU A 306 -25.89 3.50 -1.78
C LEU A 306 -25.03 4.34 -2.73
N VAL A 307 -24.94 3.97 -4.01
CA VAL A 307 -24.19 4.76 -5.01
C VAL A 307 -24.69 6.21 -5.10
N PRO A 308 -26.00 6.50 -5.10
CA PRO A 308 -26.49 7.88 -5.17
C PRO A 308 -26.21 8.72 -3.92
N THR A 309 -25.86 8.10 -2.78
CA THR A 309 -25.59 8.79 -1.51
C THR A 309 -24.11 9.14 -1.34
N VAL A 310 -23.23 8.69 -2.24
CA VAL A 310 -21.79 8.98 -2.17
C VAL A 310 -21.55 10.49 -2.31
N ASP A 311 -20.73 11.03 -1.39
CA ASP A 311 -20.39 12.45 -1.33
C ASP A 311 -19.68 12.93 -2.62
N GLN A 312 -20.39 13.76 -3.37
CA GLN A 312 -19.90 14.35 -4.63
C GLN A 312 -18.78 15.37 -4.41
N VAL A 313 -18.72 16.03 -3.25
CA VAL A 313 -17.65 16.98 -2.93
C VAL A 313 -16.34 16.23 -2.75
N TRP A 314 -16.35 15.14 -1.97
CA TRP A 314 -15.21 14.24 -1.87
C TRP A 314 -14.78 13.67 -3.23
N LEU A 315 -15.71 13.13 -4.04
CA LEU A 315 -15.38 12.59 -5.37
C LEU A 315 -14.72 13.63 -6.27
N HIS A 316 -15.22 14.87 -6.25
CA HIS A 316 -14.63 15.96 -7.01
C HIS A 316 -13.18 16.25 -6.57
N ARG A 317 -12.91 16.28 -5.27
CA ARG A 317 -11.55 16.48 -4.73
C ARG A 317 -10.63 15.32 -5.10
N LEU A 318 -11.08 14.08 -4.95
CA LEU A 318 -10.30 12.89 -5.33
C LEU A 318 -9.95 12.90 -6.82
N LYS A 319 -10.93 13.21 -7.67
CA LYS A 319 -10.71 13.34 -9.12
C LYS A 319 -9.67 14.42 -9.42
N GLN A 320 -9.81 15.63 -8.86
CA GLN A 320 -8.84 16.70 -9.06
C GLN A 320 -7.43 16.33 -8.60
N TYR A 321 -7.34 15.64 -7.45
CA TYR A 321 -6.08 15.14 -6.90
C TYR A 321 -5.37 14.22 -7.90
N CYS A 322 -6.07 13.23 -8.44
CA CYS A 322 -5.52 12.29 -9.42
C CYS A 322 -5.25 12.96 -10.78
N GLN A 323 -6.12 13.87 -11.23
CA GLN A 323 -5.93 14.58 -12.50
C GLN A 323 -4.62 15.36 -12.53
N LYS A 324 -4.29 16.08 -11.45
CA LYS A 324 -3.02 16.82 -11.32
C LYS A 324 -1.78 15.92 -11.35
N ARG A 325 -1.94 14.64 -11.03
CA ARG A 325 -0.86 13.65 -10.89
C ARG A 325 -0.83 12.63 -12.04
N THR A 326 -1.69 12.82 -13.06
CA THR A 326 -1.93 11.83 -14.13
C THR A 326 -0.64 11.37 -14.81
N GLU A 327 0.31 12.27 -15.05
CA GLU A 327 1.55 11.96 -15.76
C GLU A 327 2.46 10.98 -15.01
N HIS A 328 2.35 10.92 -13.68
CA HIS A 328 3.23 10.14 -12.80
C HIS A 328 2.49 8.98 -12.10
N LEU A 329 1.27 8.66 -12.55
CA LEU A 329 0.57 7.43 -12.15
C LEU A 329 1.18 6.21 -12.86
N MET A 330 1.55 5.19 -12.08
CA MET A 330 2.31 4.02 -12.53
C MET A 330 1.41 2.82 -12.85
N ILE A 331 0.34 3.07 -13.62
CA ILE A 331 -0.72 2.10 -13.91
C ILE A 331 -0.54 1.51 -15.32
N GLY A 332 -0.76 0.20 -15.44
CA GLY A 332 -0.76 -0.53 -16.70
C GLY A 332 0.58 -0.48 -17.43
N GLU A 333 0.59 -0.06 -18.70
CA GLU A 333 1.82 0.02 -19.51
C GLU A 333 2.89 0.95 -18.91
N ARG A 334 2.47 1.92 -18.09
CA ARG A 334 3.38 2.84 -17.41
C ARG A 334 4.14 2.21 -16.24
N MET A 335 3.74 1.03 -15.79
CA MET A 335 4.42 0.32 -14.72
C MET A 335 5.84 -0.07 -15.17
N GLU A 336 6.86 0.54 -14.56
CA GLU A 336 8.26 0.24 -14.84
C GLU A 336 8.87 -0.72 -13.82
N VAL A 337 8.37 -0.66 -12.58
CA VAL A 337 8.73 -1.57 -11.49
C VAL A 337 7.54 -2.51 -11.30
N PRO A 338 7.72 -3.84 -11.39
CA PRO A 338 6.66 -4.79 -11.09
C PRO A 338 6.05 -4.51 -9.72
N ARG A 339 4.80 -4.95 -9.48
CA ARG A 339 4.15 -4.83 -8.17
C ARG A 339 4.90 -5.54 -7.05
N LYS A 340 5.92 -6.34 -7.38
CA LYS A 340 6.74 -7.17 -6.49
C LYS A 340 7.86 -6.37 -5.81
N LYS A 341 8.26 -6.81 -4.61
CA LYS A 341 9.44 -6.33 -3.86
C LYS A 341 9.29 -4.90 -3.34
N PHE A 342 8.06 -4.45 -3.14
CA PHE A 342 7.83 -3.21 -2.43
C PHE A 342 7.90 -3.46 -0.94
N PHE A 343 8.74 -2.68 -0.28
CA PHE A 343 8.68 -2.57 1.15
C PHE A 343 7.60 -1.55 1.50
N VAL A 344 6.58 -2.00 2.23
CA VAL A 344 5.53 -1.12 2.78
C VAL A 344 6.15 -0.39 3.97
N HIS A 345 6.98 0.61 3.66
CA HIS A 345 7.46 1.60 4.60
C HIS A 345 6.62 2.86 4.43
N THR A 346 6.56 3.69 5.46
CA THR A 346 5.90 4.98 5.37
C THR A 346 6.77 6.02 6.06
N ALA A 347 6.71 7.24 5.55
CA ALA A 347 7.31 8.43 6.16
C ALA A 347 6.53 8.90 7.40
N LEU A 348 5.27 8.49 7.54
CA LEU A 348 4.40 8.92 8.62
C LEU A 348 4.27 7.79 9.65
N GLY A 349 4.70 8.09 10.88
CA GLY A 349 4.53 7.19 12.02
C GLY A 349 3.06 6.85 12.28
N GLY A 350 2.80 5.84 13.07
CA GLY A 350 1.44 5.48 13.47
C GLY A 350 1.46 4.41 14.54
N THR A 351 0.50 4.45 15.46
CA THR A 351 0.45 3.47 16.55
C THR A 351 0.16 2.07 16.01
N ARG A 352 1.02 1.11 16.34
CA ARG A 352 0.79 -0.34 16.08
C ARG A 352 0.21 -0.97 17.33
N TYR A 353 -0.83 -1.79 17.18
CA TYR A 353 -1.52 -2.44 18.30
C TYR A 353 -1.54 -3.96 18.18
#